data_AF-W4VC87-F1
#
_entry.id   AF-W4VC87-F1
#
_cell.length_a   1.000
_cell.length_b   1.000
_cell.length_c   1.000
_cell.angle_alpha   90.00
_cell.angle_beta   90.00
_cell.angle_gamma   90.00
#
_symmetry.space_group_name_H-M   'P 1'
#
loop_
_entity.id
_entity.type
_entity.pdbx_description
1 polymer ?
#
loop_
_entity_poly.entity_id
_entity_poly.type
_entity_poly.pdbx_seq_one_letter_code
_entity_poly.pdbx_strand_id
1 'polypeptide(L)'
;MYIFNSSGNIFTASGNKTEDLKLYLKLNKSFNDVAFDVENDKFYVALNENTIYEYDYGTFTQIGTKYTEGTVKDMYFRDGYLIAVSKVANSRTILEKVRVWETPLKTIDLKTIRLEIR
;
A
#
# COMPACT_ATOMS: atom_id res chain seq x y z
N MET A 1 -16.57 -10.32 -4.30
CA MET A 1 -15.78 -9.82 -3.16
C MET A 1 -14.61 -10.75 -2.95
N TYR A 2 -13.58 -10.28 -2.25
CA TYR A 2 -12.37 -11.05 -2.02
C TYR A 2 -11.94 -10.97 -0.56
N ILE A 3 -11.33 -12.06 -0.06
CA ILE A 3 -10.71 -12.12 1.27
C ILE A 3 -9.21 -12.15 1.07
N PHE A 4 -8.50 -11.24 1.73
CA PHE A 4 -7.05 -11.12 1.68
C PHE A 4 -6.47 -11.66 2.98
N ASN A 5 -5.32 -12.32 2.90
CA ASN A 5 -4.50 -12.58 4.08
C ASN A 5 -3.08 -12.03 3.91
N SER A 6 -2.40 -11.81 5.03
CA SER A 6 -1.07 -11.20 5.09
C SER A 6 0.03 -11.99 4.36
N SER A 7 -0.20 -13.27 4.07
CA SER A 7 0.72 -14.07 3.23
C SER A 7 0.61 -13.78 1.73
N GLY A 8 -0.27 -12.86 1.34
CA GLY A 8 -0.51 -12.45 -0.05
C GLY A 8 -1.55 -13.29 -0.78
N ASN A 9 -2.25 -14.21 -0.11
CA ASN A 9 -3.30 -15.01 -0.76
C ASN A 9 -4.61 -14.21 -0.81
N ILE A 10 -5.27 -14.28 -1.96
CA ILE A 10 -6.58 -13.66 -2.21
C ILE A 10 -7.55 -14.78 -2.54
N PHE A 11 -8.64 -14.85 -1.79
CA PHE A 11 -9.69 -15.84 -1.96
C PHE A 11 -10.97 -15.19 -2.48
N THR A 12 -11.74 -15.93 -3.26
CA THR A 12 -13.11 -15.53 -3.59
C THR A 12 -13.98 -15.52 -2.33
N ALA A 13 -14.89 -14.55 -2.26
CA ALA A 13 -15.96 -14.51 -1.26
C ALA A 13 -17.31 -14.42 -1.99
N SER A 14 -18.07 -15.50 -1.94
CA SER A 14 -19.28 -15.73 -2.74
C SER A 14 -20.38 -16.42 -1.94
N GLY A 15 -21.63 -16.09 -2.21
CA GLY A 15 -22.77 -16.85 -1.67
C GLY A 15 -22.92 -18.25 -2.26
N ASN A 16 -22.24 -18.54 -3.37
CA ASN A 16 -22.22 -19.88 -3.96
C ASN A 16 -21.19 -20.76 -3.23
N LYS A 17 -21.67 -21.76 -2.50
CA LYS A 17 -20.86 -22.70 -1.71
C LYS A 17 -19.74 -23.38 -2.51
N THR A 18 -19.91 -23.62 -3.80
CA THR A 18 -18.88 -24.28 -4.61
C THR A 18 -17.81 -23.31 -5.10
N GLU A 19 -18.05 -22.01 -5.00
CA GLU A 19 -17.14 -20.95 -5.47
C GLU A 19 -16.59 -20.08 -4.32
N ASP A 20 -17.08 -20.28 -3.10
CA ASP A 20 -16.63 -19.55 -1.92
C ASP A 20 -15.27 -20.07 -1.40
N LEU A 21 -14.44 -19.17 -0.86
CA LEU A 21 -13.11 -19.46 -0.32
C LEU A 21 -12.14 -20.18 -1.26
N LYS A 22 -12.35 -20.09 -2.58
CA LYS A 22 -11.36 -20.58 -3.56
C LYS A 22 -10.20 -19.61 -3.65
N LEU A 23 -8.98 -20.14 -3.71
CA LEU A 23 -7.81 -19.33 -4.02
C LEU A 23 -8.00 -18.71 -5.41
N TYR A 24 -8.06 -17.38 -5.46
CA TYR A 24 -8.18 -16.63 -6.70
C TYR A 24 -6.80 -16.33 -7.28
N LEU A 25 -5.92 -15.73 -6.47
CA LEU A 25 -4.52 -15.51 -6.82
C LEU A 25 -3.66 -15.34 -5.58
N LYS A 26 -2.35 -15.32 -5.80
CA LYS A 26 -1.35 -15.01 -4.79
C LYS A 26 -0.49 -13.83 -5.26
N LEU A 27 -0.48 -12.76 -4.48
CA LEU A 27 0.46 -11.66 -4.67
C LEU A 27 1.89 -12.18 -4.48
N ASN A 28 2.83 -11.58 -5.21
CA ASN A 28 4.26 -11.92 -5.10
C ASN A 28 4.92 -11.40 -3.80
N LYS A 29 4.13 -10.87 -2.85
CA LYS A 29 4.58 -10.28 -1.58
C LYS A 29 3.61 -10.64 -0.46
N SER A 30 4.17 -10.92 0.71
CA SER A 30 3.44 -10.82 1.98
C SER A 30 3.43 -9.38 2.46
N PHE A 31 2.44 -9.02 3.28
CA PHE A 31 2.25 -7.67 3.78
C PHE A 31 1.88 -7.67 5.27
N ASN A 32 2.20 -6.57 5.95
CA ASN A 32 1.83 -6.35 7.35
C ASN A 32 0.35 -5.97 7.48
N ASP A 33 -0.12 -5.09 6.59
CA ASP A 33 -1.51 -4.64 6.56
C ASP A 33 -1.97 -4.25 5.15
N VAL A 34 -3.29 -4.16 4.96
CA VAL A 34 -3.94 -3.80 3.71
C VAL A 34 -5.06 -2.78 3.92
N ALA A 35 -5.10 -1.74 3.09
CA ALA A 35 -6.17 -0.75 3.07
C ALA A 35 -6.83 -0.69 1.69
N PHE A 36 -8.12 -0.33 1.65
CA PHE A 36 -8.93 -0.37 0.43
C PHE A 36 -9.53 1.00 0.11
N ASP A 37 -9.38 1.42 -1.14
CA ASP A 37 -10.08 2.54 -1.76
C ASP A 37 -10.98 1.98 -2.86
N VAL A 38 -12.09 1.38 -2.44
CA VAL A 38 -13.01 0.65 -3.33
C VAL A 38 -13.68 1.59 -4.34
N GLU A 39 -13.89 2.86 -3.97
CA GLU A 39 -14.53 3.86 -4.84
C GLU A 39 -13.67 4.19 -6.06
N ASN A 40 -12.34 4.10 -5.93
CA ASN A 40 -11.38 4.37 -7.01
C ASN A 40 -10.71 3.10 -7.55
N ASP A 41 -11.27 1.93 -7.29
CA ASP A 41 -10.78 0.61 -7.72
C ASP A 41 -9.32 0.34 -7.32
N LYS A 42 -8.96 0.66 -6.07
CA LYS A 42 -7.59 0.54 -5.57
C LYS A 42 -7.50 -0.16 -4.24
N PHE A 43 -6.35 -0.80 -4.01
CA PHE A 43 -5.94 -1.25 -2.70
C PHE A 43 -4.45 -1.04 -2.47
N TYR A 44 -4.07 -1.02 -1.19
CA TYR A 44 -2.73 -0.69 -0.75
C TYR A 44 -2.24 -1.76 0.21
N VAL A 45 -1.06 -2.31 -0.01
CA VAL A 45 -0.45 -3.29 0.89
C VAL A 45 0.85 -2.73 1.47
N ALA A 46 0.98 -2.78 2.78
CA ALA A 46 2.17 -2.28 3.45
C ALA A 46 3.16 -3.43 3.71
N LEU A 47 4.40 -3.29 3.27
CA LEU A 47 5.41 -4.34 3.38
C LEU A 47 6.11 -4.30 4.75
N ASN A 48 6.92 -5.32 5.04
CA ASN A 48 7.76 -5.34 6.25
C ASN A 48 9.04 -4.49 6.12
N GLU A 49 8.87 -3.29 5.57
CA GLU A 49 9.85 -2.25 5.31
C GLU A 49 9.09 -0.91 5.23
N ASN A 50 9.68 0.14 4.69
CA ASN A 50 9.06 1.46 4.61
C ASN A 50 8.26 1.69 3.30
N THR A 51 7.77 0.61 2.70
CA THR A 51 7.17 0.59 1.38
C THR A 51 5.70 0.20 1.46
N ILE A 52 4.85 0.96 0.74
CA ILE A 52 3.46 0.61 0.48
C ILE A 52 3.31 0.43 -1.02
N TYR A 53 2.77 -0.69 -1.47
CA TYR A 53 2.43 -0.90 -2.88
C TYR A 53 0.96 -0.58 -3.12
N GLU A 54 0.72 0.12 -4.24
CA GLU A 54 -0.60 0.46 -4.74
C GLU A 54 -0.94 -0.50 -5.88
N TYR A 55 -2.15 -1.07 -5.81
CA TYR A 55 -2.66 -2.03 -6.77
C TYR A 55 -3.99 -1.56 -7.32
N ASP A 56 -4.21 -1.87 -8.59
CA ASP A 56 -5.53 -1.83 -9.22
C ASP A 56 -6.36 -3.03 -8.70
N TYR A 57 -7.55 -2.77 -8.19
CA TYR A 57 -8.38 -3.78 -7.52
C TYR A 57 -9.10 -4.69 -8.53
N GLY A 58 -9.46 -4.19 -9.71
CA GLY A 58 -10.07 -5.00 -10.78
C GLY A 58 -9.12 -6.03 -11.39
N THR A 59 -7.83 -5.70 -11.51
CA THR A 59 -6.82 -6.53 -12.18
C THR A 59 -5.78 -7.15 -11.24
N PHE A 60 -5.69 -6.67 -10.00
CA PHE A 60 -4.66 -7.05 -9.01
C PHE A 60 -3.23 -6.78 -9.49
N THR A 61 -3.07 -5.82 -10.41
CA THR A 61 -1.76 -5.41 -10.90
C THR A 61 -1.20 -4.29 -10.03
N GLN A 62 0.10 -4.33 -9.73
CA GLN A 62 0.76 -3.24 -9.02
C GLN A 62 0.89 -2.05 -9.97
N ILE A 63 0.32 -0.91 -9.58
CA ILE A 63 0.30 0.33 -10.38
C ILE A 63 1.14 1.45 -9.75
N GLY A 64 1.57 1.29 -8.51
CA GLY A 64 2.33 2.33 -7.82
C GLY A 64 3.06 1.84 -6.57
N THR A 65 3.86 2.76 -6.04
CA THR A 65 4.60 2.59 -4.79
C THR A 65 4.58 3.91 -4.04
N LYS A 66 4.37 3.85 -2.73
CA LYS A 66 4.52 4.96 -1.79
C LYS A 66 5.55 4.59 -0.73
N TYR A 67 6.10 5.61 -0.08
CA TYR A 67 7.10 5.45 0.96
C TYR A 67 6.64 6.08 2.25
N THR A 68 7.12 5.49 3.34
CA THR A 68 6.90 5.93 4.73
C THR A 68 8.25 6.15 5.40
N GLU A 69 8.25 6.78 6.57
CA GLU A 69 9.46 6.95 7.38
C GLU A 69 9.87 5.64 8.09
N GLY A 70 8.93 4.73 8.33
CA GLY A 70 9.16 3.50 9.08
C GLY A 70 8.38 2.31 8.57
N THR A 71 8.46 1.18 9.29
CA THR A 71 7.67 0.00 8.95
C THR A 71 6.24 0.16 9.43
N VAL A 72 5.31 0.24 8.49
CA VAL A 72 3.86 0.29 8.76
C VAL A 72 3.42 -0.98 9.48
N LYS A 73 2.64 -0.80 10.56
CA LYS A 73 2.04 -1.86 11.37
C LYS A 73 0.53 -1.91 11.21
N ASP A 74 -0.11 -0.76 11.09
CA ASP A 74 -1.53 -0.61 10.81
C ASP A 74 -1.74 0.53 9.80
N MET A 75 -2.73 0.40 8.92
CA MET A 75 -3.00 1.32 7.83
C MET A 75 -4.49 1.35 7.48
N TYR A 76 -5.06 2.54 7.37
CA TYR A 76 -6.42 2.71 6.86
C TYR A 76 -6.48 3.81 5.82
N PHE A 77 -7.41 3.66 4.88
CA PHE A 77 -7.65 4.65 3.84
C PHE A 77 -8.82 5.56 4.23
N ARG A 78 -8.64 6.87 4.08
CA ARG A 78 -9.69 7.87 4.32
C ARG A 78 -9.44 9.14 3.54
N ASP A 79 -10.46 9.61 2.81
CA ASP A 79 -10.47 10.90 2.11
C ASP A 79 -9.23 11.10 1.20
N GLY A 80 -8.81 10.01 0.53
CA GLY A 80 -7.65 9.98 -0.37
C GLY A 80 -6.28 10.03 0.32
N TYR A 81 -6.25 9.75 1.62
CA TYR A 81 -5.02 9.53 2.38
C TYR A 81 -4.95 8.11 2.91
N LEU A 82 -3.74 7.58 2.96
CA LEU A 82 -3.41 6.48 3.85
C LEU A 82 -2.97 7.08 5.18
N ILE A 83 -3.62 6.66 6.25
CA ILE A 83 -3.21 6.97 7.61
C ILE A 83 -2.54 5.72 8.16
N ALA A 84 -1.23 5.83 8.41
CA ALA A 84 -0.38 4.70 8.77
C ALA A 84 0.21 4.87 10.16
N VAL A 85 0.13 3.81 10.98
CA VAL A 85 0.86 3.68 12.24
C VAL A 85 2.15 2.95 11.94
N SER A 86 3.29 3.65 12.06
CA SER A 86 4.59 3.12 11.65
C SER A 86 5.56 3.04 12.82
N LYS A 87 6.39 2.00 12.80
CA LYS A 87 7.53 1.86 13.69
C LYS A 87 8.80 2.35 13.00
N VAL A 88 9.38 3.43 13.52
CA VAL A 88 10.65 3.99 13.04
C VAL A 88 11.83 3.50 13.89
N ALA A 89 13.06 3.89 13.51
CA ALA A 89 14.25 3.62 14.29
C ALA A 89 14.08 4.05 15.77
N ASN A 90 14.72 3.30 16.67
CA ASN A 90 14.61 3.42 18.14
C ASN A 90 13.22 3.03 18.71
N SER A 91 12.46 2.21 17.98
CA SER A 91 11.16 1.68 18.41
C SER A 91 10.08 2.72 18.71
N ARG A 92 10.26 3.96 18.21
CA ARG A 92 9.22 4.97 18.29
C ARG A 92 8.09 4.62 17.32
N THR A 93 6.87 4.88 17.76
CA THR A 93 5.67 4.78 16.91
C THR A 93 5.29 6.18 16.46
N ILE A 94 5.03 6.34 15.17
CA ILE A 94 4.57 7.60 14.58
C ILE A 94 3.27 7.36 13.81
N LEU A 95 2.53 8.44 13.60
CA LEU A 95 1.37 8.48 12.72
C LEU A 95 1.75 9.25 11.46
N GLU A 96 1.59 8.62 10.31
CA GLU A 96 1.92 9.19 9.01
C GLU A 96 0.64 9.40 8.19
N LYS A 97 0.60 10.52 7.47
CA LYS A 97 -0.47 10.85 6.52
C LYS A 97 0.11 10.87 5.11
N VAL A 98 -0.14 9.82 4.33
CA VAL A 98 0.42 9.61 2.99
C VAL A 98 -0.63 9.94 1.93
N ARG A 99 -0.30 10.82 0.98
CA ARG A 99 -1.18 11.20 -0.14
C ARG A 99 -1.12 10.15 -1.24
N VAL A 100 -2.28 9.69 -1.73
CA VAL A 100 -2.31 8.62 -2.75
C VAL A 100 -2.22 9.13 -4.18
N TRP A 101 -2.64 10.37 -4.46
CA TRP A 101 -2.61 10.95 -5.80
C TRP A 101 -1.27 11.59 -6.19
N GLU A 102 -0.33 11.75 -5.25
CA GLU A 102 1.00 12.29 -5.54
C GLU A 102 1.95 11.18 -5.97
N THR A 103 2.65 11.37 -7.09
CA THR A 103 3.81 10.54 -7.45
C THR A 103 4.88 10.74 -6.38
N PRO A 104 5.50 9.66 -5.84
CA PRO A 104 6.56 9.82 -4.86
C PRO A 104 7.66 10.71 -5.43
N LEU A 105 7.97 11.81 -4.75
CA LEU A 105 9.17 12.57 -5.02
C LEU A 105 10.36 11.64 -4.75
N LYS A 106 10.98 11.11 -5.81
CA LYS A 106 12.37 10.65 -5.71
C LYS A 106 13.13 11.82 -5.13
N THR A 107 13.80 11.61 -4.00
CA THR A 107 14.64 12.57 -3.31
C THR A 107 15.24 13.56 -4.29
N ILE A 108 14.83 14.83 -4.22
CA ILE A 108 15.43 15.88 -5.05
C ILE A 108 16.90 15.96 -4.60
N ASP A 109 17.83 15.57 -5.46
CA ASP A 109 19.23 15.91 -5.26
C ASP A 109 19.38 17.42 -5.44
N LEU A 110 19.48 18.14 -4.32
CA LEU A 110 19.68 19.60 -4.29
C LEU A 110 20.95 20.04 -5.03
N LYS A 111 21.85 19.12 -5.42
CA LYS A 111 23.02 19.43 -6.24
C LYS A 111 22.66 19.75 -7.70
N THR A 112 21.57 19.20 -8.24
CA THR A 112 21.20 19.42 -9.65
C THR A 112 20.57 20.79 -9.88
N ILE A 113 19.97 21.41 -8.86
CA ILE A 113 19.28 22.71 -8.97
C ILE A 113 20.26 23.90 -9.10
N ARG A 114 21.53 23.74 -8.74
CA ARG A 114 22.50 24.87 -8.74
C ARG A 114 23.08 25.24 -10.11
N LEU A 115 22.68 24.59 -11.21
CA LEU A 115 23.31 24.80 -12.52
C LEU A 115 22.53 25.66 -13.53
N GLU A 116 21.33 26.14 -13.22
CA GLU A 116 20.54 26.98 -14.15
C GLU A 116 20.35 28.44 -13.70
N ILE A 117 21.34 29.01 -12.99
CA ILE A 117 21.42 30.47 -12.82
C ILE A 117 22.77 30.95 -13.33
N ARG A 118 22.82 31.21 -14.64
CA ARG A 118 23.78 32.13 -15.28
C ARG A 118 23.07 32.89 -16.38
#